data_AF-A0A165WEH5-F1
#
_entry.id   AF-A0A165WEH5-F1
#
_cell.length_a   1.000
_cell.length_b   1.000
_cell.length_c   1.000
_cell.angle_alpha   90.00
_cell.angle_beta   90.00
_cell.angle_gamma   90.00
#
_symmetry.space_group_name_H-M   'P 1'
#
loop_
_entity.id
_entity.type
_entity.pdbx_description
1 polymer ?
#
loop_
_entity_poly.entity_id
_entity_poly.type
_entity_poly.pdbx_seq_one_letter_code
_entity_poly.pdbx_strand_id
1 'polypeptide(L)' 'VLPALSLDGVLHMDILRCSWTGATFYNFVDALLDNMNPFPQRNSVVIMDNASIHHSPEIRELVESW' A
#
# COMPACT_ATOMS: atom_id res chain seq x y z
N VAL A 1 -5.97 7.43 -9.81
CA VAL A 1 -5.02 8.04 -8.85
C VAL A 1 -5.21 7.34 -7.52
N LEU A 2 -4.14 6.96 -6.84
CA LEU A 2 -4.18 6.40 -5.50
C LEU A 2 -2.99 6.95 -4.68
N PRO A 3 -3.23 7.79 -3.66
CA PRO A 3 -2.19 8.23 -2.74
C PRO A 3 -2.20 7.42 -1.44
N ALA A 4 -1.02 7.14 -0.88
CA ALA A 4 -0.84 6.76 0.52
C ALA A 4 -0.48 8.02 1.33
N LEU A 5 -1.24 8.29 2.40
CA LEU A 5 -1.10 9.49 3.22
C LEU A 5 -0.62 9.13 4.62
N SER A 6 0.21 10.01 5.18
CA SER A 6 0.64 10.01 6.58
C SER A 6 0.29 11.34 7.23
N LEU A 7 0.56 11.47 8.53
CA LEU A 7 0.47 12.75 9.24
C LEU A 7 1.48 13.79 8.74
N ASP A 8 2.54 13.38 8.04
CA ASP A 8 3.58 14.25 7.49
C ASP A 8 3.41 14.53 5.99
N GLY A 9 2.35 14.00 5.36
CA GLY A 9 2.08 14.19 3.94
C GLY A 9 1.99 12.87 3.15
N VAL A 10 2.18 12.97 1.83
CA VAL A 10 2.08 11.85 0.89
C VAL A 10 3.34 10.97 0.97
N LEU A 11 3.16 9.66 1.19
CA LEU A 11 4.26 8.68 1.22
C LEU A 11 4.53 8.09 -0.16
N HIS A 12 3.48 7.77 -0.91
CA HIS A 12 3.55 7.23 -2.27
C HIS A 12 2.29 7.62 -3.05
N MET A 13 2.39 7.75 -4.37
CA MET A 13 1.24 8.04 -5.22
C MET A 13 1.42 7.51 -6.64
N ASP A 14 0.42 6.77 -7.10
CA ASP A 14 0.35 6.30 -8.49
C ASP A 14 -0.83 6.89 -9.26
N ILE A 15 -0.60 7.15 -10.55
CA ILE A 15 -1.60 7.64 -11.50
C ILE A 15 -1.68 6.67 -12.67
N LEU A 16 -2.75 5.87 -12.69
CA LEU A 16 -3.05 4.95 -13.78
C LEU A 16 -4.09 5.57 -14.74
N ARG A 17 -3.96 5.24 -16.03
CA ARG A 17 -4.96 5.57 -17.07
C ARG A 17 -6.05 4.50 -17.19
N CYS A 18 -6.02 3.48 -16.34
CA CYS A 18 -6.94 2.35 -16.28
C CYS A 18 -7.46 2.16 -14.85
N SER A 19 -8.41 1.23 -14.68
CA SER A 19 -8.92 0.82 -13.37
C SER A 19 -7.88 0.03 -12.58
N TRP A 20 -7.95 0.14 -11.25
CA TRP A 20 -7.17 -0.68 -10.35
C TRP A 20 -7.63 -2.15 -10.40
N THR A 21 -6.65 -3.03 -10.45
CA THR A 21 -6.76 -4.48 -10.31
C THR A 21 -5.95 -4.93 -9.10
N GLY A 22 -6.12 -6.18 -8.66
CA GLY A 22 -5.26 -6.75 -7.61
C GLY A 22 -3.77 -6.67 -7.94
N ALA A 23 -3.39 -6.95 -9.20
CA ALA A 23 -1.99 -6.87 -9.64
C ALA A 23 -1.42 -5.45 -9.60
N THR A 24 -2.18 -4.45 -10.06
CA THR A 24 -1.72 -3.05 -9.97
C THR A 24 -1.66 -2.57 -8.51
N PHE A 25 -2.59 -3.02 -7.67
CA PHE A 25 -2.59 -2.70 -6.25
C PHE A 25 -1.42 -3.34 -5.51
N TYR A 26 -1.05 -4.57 -5.85
CA TYR A 26 0.16 -5.23 -5.35
C TYR A 26 1.41 -4.39 -5.63
N ASN A 27 1.61 -3.95 -6.86
CA ASN A 27 2.76 -3.11 -7.22
C ASN A 27 2.76 -1.78 -6.46
N PHE A 28 1.58 -1.21 -6.19
CA PHE A 28 1.46 0.00 -5.38
C PHE A 28 1.89 -0.24 -3.93
N VAL A 29 1.49 -1.37 -3.32
CA VAL A 29 1.90 -1.72 -1.95
C VAL A 29 3.40 -2.00 -1.89
N ASP A 30 3.95 -2.74 -2.86
CA ASP A 30 5.39 -3.02 -2.96
C ASP A 30 6.21 -1.72 -2.96
N ALA A 31 5.84 -0.76 -3.81
CA ALA A 31 6.49 0.56 -3.85
C ALA A 31 6.23 1.42 -2.60
N LEU A 32 5.06 1.30 -1.95
CA LEU A 32 4.75 2.01 -0.71
C LEU A 32 5.66 1.55 0.43
N LEU A 33 5.98 0.25 0.50
CA LEU A 33 6.76 -0.33 1.60
C LEU A 33 8.16 0.28 1.72
N ASP A 34 8.79 0.74 0.62
CA ASP A 34 10.05 1.50 0.67
C ASP A 34 9.98 2.80 1.52
N ASN A 35 8.77 3.31 1.79
CA ASN A 35 8.51 4.51 2.57
C ASN A 35 7.85 4.23 3.93
N MET A 36 7.76 2.96 4.32
CA MET A 36 7.21 2.50 5.60
C MET A 36 8.35 2.22 6.59
N ASN A 37 8.02 1.95 7.86
CA ASN A 37 8.97 1.46 8.87
C ASN A 37 8.40 0.24 9.61
N PRO A 38 9.24 -0.59 10.26
CA PRO A 38 8.78 -1.66 11.13
C PRO A 38 7.95 -1.15 12.31
N PHE A 39 6.90 -1.87 12.70
CA PHE A 39 6.10 -1.54 13.89
C PHE A 39 6.96 -1.63 15.17
N PRO A 40 6.88 -0.65 16.11
CA PRO A 40 5.92 0.46 16.23
C PRO A 40 6.47 1.84 15.80
N GLN A 41 7.35 1.90 14.82
CA GLN A 41 7.93 3.18 14.37
C GLN A 41 6.91 4.07 13.65
N ARG A 42 7.29 5.29 13.27
CA ARG A 42 6.42 6.17 12.47
C ARG A 42 6.13 5.52 11.11
N ASN A 43 4.93 5.69 10.58
CA ASN A 43 4.52 5.12 9.29
C ASN A 43 4.71 3.58 9.23
N SER A 44 4.26 2.86 10.27
CA SER A 44 4.42 1.41 10.36
C SER A 44 3.12 0.61 10.26
N VAL A 45 2.00 1.27 9.99
CA VAL A 45 0.68 0.62 9.88
C VAL A 45 0.01 1.12 8.61
N VAL A 46 -0.28 0.20 7.70
CA VAL A 46 -1.07 0.47 6.51
C VAL A 46 -2.55 0.39 6.86
N ILE A 47 -3.31 1.44 6.55
CA ILE A 47 -4.77 1.48 6.73
C ILE A 47 -5.40 1.68 5.35
N MET A 48 -6.34 0.82 4.98
CA MET A 48 -7.05 0.85 3.71
C MET A 48 -8.51 0.44 3.90
N ASP A 49 -9.37 0.70 2.90
CA ASP A 49 -10.76 0.27 2.93
C ASP A 49 -10.89 -1.26 2.69
N ASN A 50 -12.11 -1.77 2.79
CA ASN A 50 -12.40 -3.20 2.67
C ASN A 50 -12.71 -3.64 1.21
N ALA A 51 -12.10 -3.01 0.21
CA ALA A 51 -12.32 -3.39 -1.19
C ALA A 51 -11.91 -4.85 -1.44
N SER A 52 -12.61 -5.57 -2.31
CA SER A 52 -12.33 -6.99 -2.57
C SER A 52 -10.92 -7.25 -3.13
N ILE A 53 -10.36 -6.30 -3.88
CA ILE A 53 -9.00 -6.39 -4.43
C ILE A 53 -7.91 -6.35 -3.35
N HIS A 54 -8.23 -5.93 -2.12
CA HIS A 54 -7.32 -5.87 -0.98
C HIS A 54 -7.18 -7.22 -0.27
N HIS A 55 -8.08 -8.19 -0.55
CA HIS A 55 -8.16 -9.47 0.16
C HIS A 55 -7.25 -10.55 -0.44
N SER A 56 -6.26 -10.14 -1.25
CA SER A 56 -5.28 -11.04 -1.87
C SER A 56 -4.29 -11.54 -0.80
N PRO A 57 -4.10 -12.87 -0.66
CA PRO A 57 -3.09 -13.43 0.24
C PRO A 57 -1.67 -12.89 -0.04
N GLU A 58 -1.38 -12.61 -1.31
CA GLU A 58 -0.09 -12.08 -1.75
C GLU A 58 0.20 -10.69 -1.16
N ILE A 59 -0.82 -9.84 -0.96
CA ILE A 59 -0.65 -8.53 -0.29
C ILE A 59 -0.25 -8.72 1.17
N ARG A 60 -0.86 -9.70 1.85
CA ARG A 60 -0.53 -10.02 3.23
C ARG A 60 0.90 -10.52 3.35
N GLU A 61 1.28 -11.48 2.52
CA GLU A 61 2.65 -12.02 2.49
C GLU A 61 3.67 -10.93 2.20
N LEU A 62 3.37 -10.02 1.27
CA LEU A 62 4.23 -8.88 0.95
C LEU A 62 4.47 -7.97 2.16
N VAL A 63 3.42 -7.63 2.93
CA VAL A 63 3.54 -6.77 4.12
C VAL A 63 4.20 -7.50 5.30
N GLU A 64 3.94 -8.79 5.50
CA GLU A 64 4.47 -9.56 6.63
C GLU A 64 5.91 -10.04 6.42
N SER A 65 6.42 -10.06 5.17
CA SER A 65 7.79 -10.49 4.84
C SER A 65 8.77 -9.34 4.63
N TRP A 66 8.27 -8.10 4.60
CA TRP A 66 9.05 -6.86 4.49
C TRP A 66 9.60 -6.41 5.85
#